data_AF-A0A072N783-F1
#
_entry.id   AF-A0A072N783-F1
#
_cell.length_a   1.000
_cell.length_b   1.000
_cell.length_c   1.000
_cell.angle_alpha   90.00
_cell.angle_beta   90.00
_cell.angle_gamma   90.00
#
_symmetry.space_group_name_H-M   'P 1'
#
loop_
_entity.id
_entity.type
_entity.pdbx_description
1 polymer ?
#
loop_
_entity_poly.entity_id
_entity_poly.type
_entity_poly.pdbx_seq_one_letter_code
_entity_poly.pdbx_strand_id
1 'polypeptide(L)' 'MAHEAAALERLCQVVRIRGFRISRMNMESTGEHLDIALTLEGSRPIAMLQSQLEKLHTVASVDLETGARVQSCSA' A
#
# COMPACT_ATOMS: atom_id res chain seq x y z
N MET A 1 -5.56 -14.87 12.19
CA MET A 1 -6.94 -14.32 12.16
C MET A 1 -7.02 -12.87 12.64
N ALA A 2 -7.01 -12.55 13.96
CA ALA A 2 -7.26 -11.16 14.41
C ALA A 2 -6.11 -10.16 14.16
N HIS A 3 -4.85 -10.63 14.21
CA HIS A 3 -3.68 -9.79 13.96
C HIS A 3 -3.59 -9.31 12.50
N GLU A 4 -4.04 -10.15 11.57
CA GLU A 4 -4.05 -9.87 10.13
C GLU A 4 -5.03 -8.74 9.79
N ALA A 5 -6.24 -8.81 10.34
CA ALA A 5 -7.24 -7.75 10.19
C ALA A 5 -6.72 -6.41 10.71
N ALA A 6 -6.14 -6.40 11.92
CA ALA A 6 -5.58 -5.19 12.53
C ALA A 6 -4.36 -4.63 11.75
N ALA A 7 -3.55 -5.50 11.14
CA ALA A 7 -2.43 -5.09 10.30
C ALA A 7 -2.92 -4.44 9.00
N LEU A 8 -3.92 -5.04 8.34
CA LEU A 8 -4.53 -4.49 7.13
C LEU A 8 -5.19 -3.14 7.40
N GLU A 9 -5.94 -3.01 8.50
CA GLU A 9 -6.58 -1.74 8.88
C GLU A 9 -5.53 -0.65 9.07
N ARG A 10 -4.45 -0.95 9.81
CA ARG A 10 -3.35 -0.01 10.02
C ARG A 10 -2.68 0.38 8.70
N LEU A 11 -2.43 -0.57 7.81
CA LEU A 11 -1.87 -0.31 6.49
C LEU A 11 -2.79 0.60 5.66
N CYS A 12 -4.08 0.28 5.58
CA CYS A 12 -5.07 1.08 4.87
C CYS A 12 -5.20 2.49 5.46
N GLN A 13 -5.14 2.60 6.79
CA GLN A 13 -5.18 3.88 7.50
C GLN A 13 -3.96 4.72 7.15
N VAL A 14 -2.74 4.16 7.17
CA VAL A 14 -1.50 4.86 6.80
C VAL A 14 -1.58 5.38 5.38
N VAL A 15 -2.01 4.56 4.42
CA VAL A 15 -2.21 4.97 3.02
C VAL A 15 -3.15 6.16 2.93
N ARG A 16 -4.32 6.09 3.59
CA ARG A 16 -5.35 7.16 3.56
C ARG A 16 -4.90 8.45 4.24
N ILE A 17 -4.36 8.41 5.46
CA ILE A 17 -3.94 9.63 6.18
C ILE A 17 -2.74 10.31 5.52
N ARG A 18 -1.98 9.59 4.68
CA ARG A 18 -0.89 10.16 3.88
C ARG A 18 -1.40 10.79 2.57
N GLY A 19 -2.70 10.72 2.30
CA GLY A 19 -3.31 11.36 1.14
C GLY A 19 -3.24 10.53 -0.14
N PHE A 20 -3.09 9.21 -0.01
CA PHE A 20 -3.23 8.28 -1.12
C PHE A 20 -4.62 7.65 -1.10
N ARG A 21 -5.19 7.45 -2.28
CA ARG A 21 -6.42 6.71 -2.52
C ARG A 21 -6.06 5.32 -3.03
N ILE A 22 -6.70 4.29 -2.48
CA ILE A 22 -6.57 2.93 -2.98
C ILE A 22 -7.55 2.76 -4.14
N SER A 23 -7.01 2.52 -5.33
CA SER A 23 -7.79 2.30 -6.56
C SER A 23 -8.02 0.83 -6.85
N ARG A 24 -7.05 -0.01 -6.47
CA ARG A 24 -7.17 -1.46 -6.50
C ARG A 24 -6.40 -2.04 -5.32
N MET A 25 -6.94 -3.11 -4.75
CA MET A 25 -6.29 -3.90 -3.72
C MET A 25 -6.53 -5.36 -4.05
N ASN A 26 -5.46 -6.14 -4.09
CA ASN A 26 -5.51 -7.59 -4.16
C ASN A 26 -4.80 -8.15 -2.93
N MET A 27 -5.35 -9.19 -2.34
CA MET A 27 -4.81 -9.82 -1.15
C MET A 27 -4.83 -11.32 -1.33
N GLU A 28 -3.70 -11.95 -1.06
CA GLU A 28 -3.54 -13.40 -1.10
C GLU A 28 -2.92 -13.86 0.22
N SER A 29 -3.46 -14.93 0.80
CA SER A 29 -2.91 -15.54 2.00
C SER A 29 -2.01 -16.70 1.59
N THR A 30 -0.73 -16.58 1.89
CA THR A 30 0.34 -17.49 1.52
C THR A 30 0.93 -18.11 2.80
N GLY A 31 0.22 -19.11 3.33
CA GLY A 31 0.62 -19.82 4.55
C GLY A 31 0.59 -18.92 5.78
N GLU A 32 1.76 -18.45 6.21
CA GLU A 32 1.95 -17.60 7.40
C GLU A 32 1.98 -16.10 7.06
N HIS A 33 1.90 -15.75 5.78
CA HIS A 33 2.01 -14.38 5.29
C HIS A 33 0.77 -13.94 4.50
N LEU A 34 0.62 -12.63 4.39
CA LEU A 34 -0.37 -11.97 3.55
C LEU A 34 0.36 -11.13 2.51
N ASP A 35 0.23 -11.55 1.25
CA ASP A 35 0.68 -10.79 0.11
C ASP A 35 -0.40 -9.77 -0.27
N ILE A 36 -0.06 -8.49 -0.20
CA ILE A 36 -1.00 -7.39 -0.44
C ILE A 36 -0.46 -6.53 -1.59
N ALA A 37 -1.13 -6.56 -2.73
CA ALA A 37 -0.84 -5.71 -3.87
C ALA A 37 -1.79 -4.51 -3.90
N LEU A 38 -1.24 -3.30 -3.92
CA LEU A 38 -2.00 -2.05 -3.88
C LEU A 38 -1.71 -1.19 -5.10
N THR A 39 -2.75 -0.76 -5.80
CA THR A 39 -2.67 0.33 -6.77
C THR A 39 -3.18 1.59 -6.11
N LEU A 40 -2.30 2.60 -6.04
CA LEU A 40 -2.56 3.84 -5.33
C LEU A 40 -2.58 5.02 -6.29
N GLU A 41 -3.49 5.96 -6.03
CA GLU A 41 -3.56 7.26 -6.68
C GLU A 41 -3.28 8.35 -5.64
N GLY A 42 -2.38 9.28 -5.94
CA GLY A 42 -2.05 10.38 -5.04
C GLY A 42 -1.12 11.39 -5.68
N SER A 43 -1.09 12.59 -5.12
CA SER A 43 -0.20 13.67 -5.56
C SER A 43 1.14 13.69 -4.81
N ARG A 44 1.32 12.80 -3.83
CA ARG A 44 2.55 12.71 -3.03
C ARG A 44 3.52 11.67 -3.59
N PRO A 45 4.84 11.81 -3.34
CA PRO A 45 5.83 10.82 -3.75
C PRO A 45 5.56 9.45 -3.10
N ILE A 46 5.47 8.40 -3.91
CA ILE A 46 5.20 7.03 -3.43
C ILE A 46 6.31 6.51 -2.50
N ALA A 47 7.55 6.96 -2.70
CA ALA A 47 8.69 6.62 -1.84
C ALA A 47 8.47 7.01 -0.37
N MET A 48 7.76 8.11 -0.09
CA MET A 48 7.43 8.49 1.29
C MET A 48 6.48 7.49 1.95
N LEU A 49 5.55 6.91 1.17
CA LEU A 49 4.64 5.90 1.67
C LEU A 49 5.39 4.59 1.93
N GLN A 50 6.28 4.19 1.03
CA GLN A 50 7.14 3.02 1.19
C GLN A 50 7.89 3.08 2.52
N SER A 51 8.65 4.15 2.77
CA SER A 51 9.40 4.31 4.03
C SER A 51 8.52 4.37 5.28
N GLN A 52 7.22 4.66 5.14
CA GLN A 52 6.27 4.65 6.26
C GLN A 52 5.69 3.25 6.50
N LEU A 53 5.51 2.45 5.46
CA LEU A 53 5.06 1.07 5.56
C LEU A 53 6.17 0.16 6.09
N GLU A 54 7.43 0.38 5.68
CA GLU A 54 8.59 -0.36 6.19
C GLU A 54 8.84 -0.15 7.70
N LYS A 55 8.34 0.94 8.29
CA LYS A 55 8.41 1.20 9.74
C LYS A 55 7.38 0.40 10.54
N LEU A 56 6.43 -0.27 9.89
CA LEU A 56 5.43 -1.08 10.58
C LEU A 56 6.04 -2.45 10.89
N HIS A 57 6.11 -2.81 12.18
CA HIS A 57 6.61 -4.13 12.61
C HIS A 57 5.86 -5.33 12.01
N THR A 58 4.64 -5.11 11.53
CA THR A 58 3.79 -6.13 10.91
C THR A 58 4.07 -6.33 9.42
N VAL A 59 4.90 -5.48 8.80
CA VAL A 59 5.21 -5.52 7.37
C VAL A 59 6.58 -6.16 7.19
N ALA A 60 6.63 -7.29 6.49
CA ALA A 60 7.87 -8.02 6.25
C ALA A 60 8.73 -7.37 5.15
N SER A 61 8.09 -6.87 4.09
CA SER A 61 8.76 -6.20 2.97
C SER A 61 7.76 -5.35 2.19
N VAL A 62 8.25 -4.31 1.51
CA VAL A 62 7.46 -3.45 0.63
C VAL A 62 8.21 -3.24 -0.68
N ASP A 63 7.69 -3.80 -1.76
CA ASP A 63 8.23 -3.58 -3.10
C ASP A 63 7.38 -2.55 -3.85
N LEU A 64 8.03 -1.69 -4.63
CA LEU A 64 7.36 -0.70 -5.47
C LEU A 64 7.33 -1.19 -6.91
N GLU A 65 6.21 -1.79 -7.29
CA GLU A 65 5.94 -2.06 -8.69
C GLU A 65 5.61 -0.75 -9.43
N THR A 66 6.61 -0.20 -10.15
CA THR A 66 6.41 0.95 -11.04
C THR A 66 5.61 0.52 -12.26
N GLY A 67 4.30 0.39 -12.09
CA GLY A 67 3.32 0.41 -13.17
C GLY A 67 2.97 1.86 -13.51
N ALA A 68 3.94 2.65 -13.99
CA ALA A 68 3.75 4.06 -14.31
C ALA A 68 2.77 4.23 -15.49
N ARG A 69 1.46 4.23 -15.22
CA ARG A 69 0.50 4.93 -16.09
C ARG A 69 0.49 6.39 -15.68
N VAL A 70 1.43 7.14 -16.25
CA VAL A 70 1.37 8.60 -16.29
C VAL A 70 0.11 8.96 -17.08
N GLN A 71 -0.98 9.28 -16.39
CA GLN A 71 -2.09 10.00 -17.02
C GLN A 71 -1.67 11.46 -17.10
N SER A 72 -1.01 11.83 -18.19
CA SER A 72 -0.84 13.21 -18.59
C SER A 72 -2.22 13.79 -18.89
N CYS A 73 -2.81 14.52 -17.93
CA CYS A 73 -3.95 15.38 -18.23
C CYS A 73 -3.40 16.62 -18.95
N SER A 74 -3.47 16.59 -20.28
CA SER A 74 -3.32 17.77 -21.13
C SER A 74 -4.66 18.05 -21.82
N ALA A 75 -5.29 19.16 -21.44
CA ALA A 75 -6.19 19.96 -22.26
C ALA A 75 -6.30 21.37 -21.65
#